data_AF-A0A433IZ58-F1
#
_entry.id   AF-A0A433IZ58-F1
#
_cell.length_a   1.000
_cell.length_b   1.000
_cell.length_c   1.000
_cell.angle_alpha   90.00
_cell.angle_beta   90.00
_cell.angle_gamma   90.00
#
_symmetry.space_group_name_H-M   'P 1'
#
loop_
_entity.id
_entity.type
_entity.pdbx_description
1 polymer ?
#
loop_
_entity_poly.entity_id
_entity_poly.type
_entity_poly.pdbx_seq_one_letter_code
_entity_poly.pdbx_strand_id
1 'polypeptide(L)'
;MTDVTALEAEGNALLAAGHPEQAEQRARRLLASGSMTVTSFHLLALSVRAQGRIEECRDILGQMVERLPGNLTLRFELAETLLMLGDFERGWREYHHRYGMPHTASLERKVQKPRWDGRPIPGKTLLIHDEQGYGDTFQFLRMVSWAKQRSQARVVLQINLDQKGFAQRSAGADALVLRGELPPPFDVHCEMMSLPMAMGLTLSDLPGACPYLSAEPARVKRWRRRLARLPRPLVGLVWAGRPTHLNDAARSVTLDTLAPLGMPGVTFLALQKGPAEAQAATPPPGMRIERLGDEIADFEDTAAILSLTDLLISVDSSPVHLAGALGRPAWVVLPFVPDWRWLLEREDTPWYPSLRLFRQDRRGDWSGVVTRVASALAGVRDERRDPLSDRAPRRGV
;
A
#
# COMPACT_ATOMS: atom_id res chain seq x y z
N MET A 1 -3.55 -42.95 -15.04
CA MET A 1 -4.26 -41.75 -14.57
C MET A 1 -3.22 -40.70 -14.26
N THR A 2 -3.33 -39.52 -14.84
CA THR A 2 -2.47 -38.39 -14.51
C THR A 2 -2.78 -37.93 -13.09
N ASP A 3 -1.78 -37.88 -12.21
CA ASP A 3 -1.96 -37.39 -10.84
C ASP A 3 -2.11 -35.86 -10.84
N VAL A 4 -3.36 -35.39 -10.93
CA VAL A 4 -3.71 -33.97 -10.98
C VAL A 4 -3.11 -33.20 -9.80
N THR A 5 -3.06 -33.81 -8.61
CA THR A 5 -2.54 -33.20 -7.38
C THR A 5 -1.04 -32.91 -7.47
N ALA A 6 -0.27 -33.87 -7.99
CA ALA A 6 1.18 -33.70 -8.17
C ALA A 6 1.50 -32.57 -9.16
N LEU A 7 0.69 -32.41 -10.20
CA LEU A 7 0.89 -31.40 -11.23
C LEU A 7 0.47 -29.99 -10.79
N GLU A 8 -0.55 -29.91 -9.94
CA GLU A 8 -0.93 -28.68 -9.27
C GLU A 8 0.18 -28.21 -8.30
N ALA A 9 0.75 -29.14 -7.52
CA ALA A 9 1.87 -28.84 -6.63
C ALA A 9 3.11 -28.36 -7.39
N GLU A 10 3.43 -29.00 -8.51
CA GLU A 10 4.51 -28.60 -9.42
C GLU A 10 4.27 -27.18 -9.99
N GLY A 11 3.05 -26.89 -10.46
CA GLY A 11 2.70 -25.56 -10.96
C GLY A 11 2.86 -24.46 -9.91
N ASN A 12 2.42 -24.72 -8.68
CA ASN A 12 2.59 -23.79 -7.57
C ASN A 12 4.08 -23.60 -7.21
N ALA A 13 4.88 -24.67 -7.25
CA ALA A 13 6.32 -24.58 -7.05
C ALA A 13 7.00 -23.74 -8.13
N LEU A 14 6.58 -23.85 -9.39
CA LEU A 14 7.06 -23.01 -10.49
C LEU A 14 6.76 -21.53 -10.25
N LEU A 15 5.55 -21.18 -9.78
CA LEU A 15 5.23 -19.80 -9.42
C LEU A 15 6.11 -19.27 -8.28
N ALA A 16 6.29 -20.08 -7.23
CA ALA A 16 7.16 -19.74 -6.10
C ALA A 16 8.62 -19.56 -6.52
N ALA A 17 9.11 -20.37 -7.46
CA ALA A 17 10.45 -20.25 -8.06
C ALA A 17 10.56 -19.12 -9.09
N GLY A 18 9.44 -18.49 -9.45
CA GLY A 18 9.41 -17.36 -10.36
C GLY A 18 9.42 -17.70 -11.84
N HIS A 19 8.84 -18.85 -12.22
CA HIS A 19 8.69 -19.32 -13.60
C HIS A 19 7.21 -19.36 -14.04
N PRO A 20 6.52 -18.20 -14.13
CA PRO A 20 5.08 -18.16 -14.36
C PRO A 20 4.68 -18.63 -15.77
N GLU A 21 5.54 -18.52 -16.78
CA GLU A 21 5.28 -19.01 -18.14
C GLU A 21 5.22 -20.55 -18.16
N GLN A 22 6.10 -21.20 -17.39
CA GLN A 22 6.10 -22.66 -17.25
C GLN A 22 4.87 -23.13 -16.46
N ALA A 23 4.52 -22.40 -15.39
CA ALA A 23 3.31 -22.67 -14.61
C ALA A 23 2.04 -22.53 -15.47
N GLU A 24 1.95 -21.52 -16.32
CA GLU A 24 0.86 -21.36 -17.28
C GLU A 24 0.81 -22.54 -18.26
N GLN A 25 1.94 -22.90 -18.88
CA GLN A 25 1.98 -24.02 -19.82
C GLN A 25 1.52 -25.32 -19.15
N ARG A 26 1.81 -25.50 -17.86
CA ARG A 26 1.31 -26.63 -17.08
C ARG A 26 -0.20 -26.56 -16.88
N ALA A 27 -0.71 -25.42 -16.42
CA ALA A 27 -2.13 -25.20 -16.17
C ALA A 27 -2.97 -25.40 -17.43
N ARG A 28 -2.53 -24.87 -18.59
CA ARG A 28 -3.22 -25.07 -19.87
C ARG A 28 -3.23 -26.54 -20.31
N ARG A 29 -2.14 -27.28 -20.08
CA ARG A 29 -2.08 -28.73 -20.37
C ARG A 29 -3.06 -29.52 -19.49
N LEU A 30 -3.18 -29.18 -18.21
CA LEU A 30 -4.15 -29.79 -17.29
C LEU A 30 -5.60 -29.55 -17.74
N LEU A 31 -5.91 -28.31 -18.14
CA LEU A 31 -7.23 -27.96 -18.66
C LEU A 31 -7.53 -28.71 -19.97
N ALA A 32 -6.56 -28.80 -20.89
CA ALA A 32 -6.71 -29.52 -22.15
C ALA A 32 -6.87 -31.04 -21.98
N SER A 33 -6.31 -31.64 -20.93
CA SER A 33 -6.49 -33.07 -20.63
C SER A 33 -7.82 -33.42 -19.97
N GLY A 34 -8.75 -32.45 -19.85
CA GLY A 34 -10.06 -32.63 -19.22
C GLY A 34 -10.07 -32.46 -17.70
N SER A 35 -8.93 -32.12 -17.07
CA SER A 35 -8.82 -31.87 -15.63
C SER A 35 -9.24 -30.42 -15.28
N MET A 36 -10.50 -30.09 -15.59
CA MET A 36 -11.11 -28.78 -15.35
C MET A 36 -11.52 -28.60 -13.89
N THR A 37 -10.54 -28.63 -12.98
CA THR A 37 -10.73 -28.39 -11.55
C THR A 37 -10.64 -26.90 -11.23
N VAL A 38 -11.18 -26.51 -10.06
CA VAL A 38 -11.03 -25.15 -9.51
C VAL A 38 -9.56 -24.77 -9.41
N THR A 39 -8.72 -25.70 -8.92
CA THR A 39 -7.30 -25.48 -8.74
C THR A 39 -6.55 -25.31 -10.07
N SER A 40 -6.89 -26.05 -11.13
CA SER A 40 -6.26 -25.87 -12.45
C SER A 40 -6.53 -24.48 -13.03
N PHE A 41 -7.75 -23.97 -12.90
CA PHE A 41 -8.09 -22.61 -13.33
C PHE A 41 -7.46 -21.55 -12.43
N HIS A 42 -7.39 -21.81 -11.12
CA HIS A 42 -6.73 -20.91 -10.16
C HIS A 42 -5.24 -20.78 -10.46
N LEU A 43 -4.55 -21.90 -10.71
CA LEU A 43 -3.16 -21.93 -11.13
C LEU A 43 -2.95 -21.14 -12.44
N LEU A 44 -3.85 -21.29 -13.41
CA LEU A 44 -3.81 -20.49 -14.63
C LEU A 44 -3.93 -19.00 -14.32
N ALA A 45 -4.94 -18.60 -13.53
CA ALA A 45 -5.19 -17.21 -13.16
C ALA A 45 -3.97 -16.56 -12.47
N LEU A 46 -3.35 -17.25 -11.53
CA LEU A 46 -2.13 -16.77 -10.85
C LEU A 46 -0.93 -16.69 -11.80
N SER A 47 -0.80 -17.65 -12.72
CA SER A 47 0.29 -17.67 -13.70
C SER A 47 0.22 -16.53 -14.70
N VAL A 48 -0.97 -16.23 -15.21
CA VAL A 48 -1.14 -15.09 -16.14
C VAL A 48 -1.04 -13.76 -15.41
N ARG A 49 -1.52 -13.67 -14.17
CA ARG A 49 -1.35 -12.47 -13.31
C ARG A 49 0.12 -12.17 -13.09
N ALA A 50 0.92 -13.18 -12.74
CA ALA A 50 2.37 -13.01 -12.50
C ALA A 50 3.14 -12.54 -13.75
N GLN A 51 2.58 -12.75 -14.95
CA GLN A 51 3.10 -12.25 -16.23
C GLN A 51 2.55 -10.86 -16.61
N GLY A 52 1.77 -10.21 -15.74
CA GLY A 52 1.20 -8.88 -15.99
C GLY A 52 -0.04 -8.90 -16.91
N ARG A 53 -0.58 -10.07 -17.27
CA ARG A 53 -1.81 -10.21 -18.06
C ARG A 53 -3.03 -10.13 -17.15
N ILE A 54 -3.31 -8.93 -16.64
CA ILE A 54 -4.29 -8.69 -15.58
C ILE A 54 -5.73 -8.80 -16.10
N GLU A 55 -6.01 -8.39 -17.33
CA GLU A 55 -7.33 -8.52 -17.97
C GLU A 55 -7.70 -9.98 -18.18
N GLU A 56 -6.76 -10.81 -18.64
CA GLU A 56 -7.00 -12.25 -18.78
C GLU A 56 -7.21 -12.91 -17.42
N CYS A 57 -6.44 -12.50 -16.40
CA CYS A 57 -6.66 -12.95 -15.02
C CYS A 57 -8.09 -12.62 -14.55
N ARG A 58 -8.56 -11.38 -14.78
CA ARG A 58 -9.93 -10.96 -14.46
C ARG A 58 -10.95 -11.85 -15.15
N ASP A 59 -10.77 -12.15 -16.44
CA ASP A 59 -11.74 -12.93 -17.21
C ASP A 59 -11.82 -14.38 -16.73
N ILE A 60 -10.67 -14.99 -16.39
CA ILE A 60 -10.62 -16.33 -15.79
C ILE A 60 -11.31 -16.33 -14.42
N LEU A 61 -10.90 -15.44 -13.51
CA LEU A 61 -11.45 -15.35 -12.16
C LEU A 61 -12.94 -15.03 -12.17
N GLY A 62 -13.39 -14.16 -13.08
CA GLY A 62 -14.80 -13.82 -13.27
C GLY A 62 -15.65 -15.06 -13.59
N GLN A 63 -15.22 -15.85 -14.58
CA GLN A 63 -15.90 -17.10 -14.92
C GLN A 63 -15.92 -18.11 -13.76
N MET A 64 -14.82 -18.19 -12.99
CA MET A 64 -14.76 -19.07 -11.83
C MET A 64 -15.73 -18.63 -10.72
N VAL A 65 -15.79 -17.33 -10.42
CA VAL A 65 -16.68 -16.76 -9.38
C VAL A 65 -18.16 -16.93 -9.75
N GLU A 66 -18.51 -16.80 -11.03
CA GLU A 66 -19.89 -17.05 -11.51
C GLU A 66 -20.31 -18.51 -11.28
N ARG A 67 -19.40 -19.47 -11.51
CA ARG A 67 -19.67 -20.91 -11.32
C ARG A 67 -19.59 -21.34 -9.87
N LEU A 68 -18.77 -20.66 -9.07
CA LEU A 68 -18.46 -21.01 -7.69
C LEU A 68 -18.69 -19.81 -6.76
N PRO A 69 -19.93 -19.30 -6.65
CA PRO A 69 -20.21 -18.07 -5.93
C PRO A 69 -19.92 -18.16 -4.43
N GLY A 70 -19.78 -19.36 -3.86
CA GLY A 70 -19.39 -19.58 -2.46
C GLY A 70 -17.88 -19.63 -2.19
N ASN A 71 -17.03 -19.59 -3.23
CA ASN A 71 -15.58 -19.61 -3.05
C ASN A 71 -15.05 -18.20 -2.76
N LEU A 72 -14.92 -17.89 -1.47
CA LEU A 72 -14.52 -16.57 -0.98
C LEU A 72 -13.08 -16.21 -1.36
N THR A 73 -12.20 -17.21 -1.55
CA THR A 73 -10.83 -17.00 -2.00
C THR A 73 -10.80 -16.40 -3.40
N LEU A 74 -11.50 -17.02 -4.35
CA LEU A 74 -11.56 -16.56 -5.73
C LEU A 74 -12.24 -15.18 -5.84
N ARG A 75 -13.26 -14.92 -5.01
CA ARG A 75 -13.90 -13.60 -4.95
C ARG A 75 -12.93 -12.52 -4.52
N PHE A 76 -12.11 -12.77 -3.49
CA PHE A 76 -11.14 -11.79 -3.04
C PHE A 76 -10.02 -11.56 -4.07
N GLU A 77 -9.52 -12.62 -4.71
CA GLU A 77 -8.53 -12.46 -5.78
C GLU A 77 -9.10 -11.67 -6.97
N LEU A 78 -10.35 -11.94 -7.34
CA LEU A 78 -11.08 -11.16 -8.34
C LEU A 78 -11.22 -9.70 -7.89
N ALA A 79 -11.53 -9.46 -6.61
CA ALA A 79 -11.61 -8.11 -6.04
C ALA A 79 -10.30 -7.34 -6.24
N GLU A 80 -9.17 -7.90 -5.85
CA GLU A 80 -7.86 -7.25 -6.04
C GLU A 80 -7.56 -6.99 -7.51
N THR A 81 -7.93 -7.93 -8.38
CA THR A 81 -7.71 -7.83 -9.83
C THR A 81 -8.55 -6.70 -10.44
N LEU A 82 -9.83 -6.62 -10.07
CA LEU A 82 -10.74 -5.55 -10.49
C LEU A 82 -10.28 -4.19 -9.97
N LEU A 83 -9.89 -4.10 -8.70
CA LEU A 83 -9.37 -2.88 -8.10
C LEU A 83 -8.08 -2.42 -8.79
N MET A 84 -7.18 -3.35 -9.14
CA MET A 84 -5.94 -3.06 -9.87
C MET A 84 -6.21 -2.53 -11.28
N LEU A 85 -7.27 -3.01 -11.93
CA LEU A 85 -7.76 -2.50 -13.23
C LEU A 85 -8.57 -1.20 -13.12
N GLY A 86 -8.81 -0.69 -11.90
CA GLY A 86 -9.60 0.52 -11.67
C GLY A 86 -11.12 0.31 -11.66
N ASP A 87 -11.62 -0.93 -11.77
CA ASP A 87 -13.04 -1.26 -11.59
C ASP A 87 -13.37 -1.31 -10.09
N PHE A 88 -13.48 -0.13 -9.49
CA PHE A 88 -13.73 0.02 -8.07
C PHE A 88 -15.14 -0.42 -7.67
N GLU A 89 -16.14 -0.14 -8.51
CA GLU A 89 -17.52 -0.48 -8.20
C GLU A 89 -17.72 -1.99 -8.04
N ARG A 90 -17.18 -2.80 -8.93
CA ARG A 90 -17.22 -4.26 -8.79
C ARG A 90 -16.17 -4.76 -7.81
N GLY A 91 -14.97 -4.19 -7.84
CA GLY A 91 -13.86 -4.57 -6.97
C GLY A 91 -14.24 -4.53 -5.49
N TRP A 92 -14.86 -3.44 -5.02
CA TRP A 92 -15.26 -3.31 -3.61
C TRP A 92 -16.36 -4.28 -3.19
N ARG A 93 -17.31 -4.60 -4.09
CA ARG A 93 -18.35 -5.60 -3.83
C ARG A 93 -17.75 -6.98 -3.60
N GLU A 94 -16.76 -7.35 -4.40
CA GLU A 94 -16.06 -8.63 -4.23
C GLU A 94 -15.14 -8.61 -2.99
N TYR A 95 -14.50 -7.47 -2.70
CA TYR A 95 -13.57 -7.28 -1.57
C TYR A 95 -14.22 -7.51 -0.20
N HIS A 96 -15.55 -7.36 -0.11
CA HIS A 96 -16.32 -7.67 1.09
C HIS A 96 -16.12 -9.11 1.59
N HIS A 97 -15.84 -10.05 0.69
CA HIS A 97 -15.75 -11.49 1.01
C HIS A 97 -14.44 -11.90 1.68
N ARG A 98 -13.52 -10.96 1.93
CA ARG A 98 -12.20 -11.24 2.55
C ARG A 98 -12.27 -11.93 3.90
N TYR A 99 -13.37 -11.84 4.64
CA TYR A 99 -13.51 -12.37 6.01
C TYR A 99 -13.58 -13.90 6.10
N GLY A 100 -13.71 -14.61 4.98
CA GLY A 100 -13.67 -16.06 4.96
C GLY A 100 -12.27 -16.68 4.87
N MET A 101 -11.20 -15.88 4.83
CA MET A 101 -9.86 -16.39 4.56
C MET A 101 -9.09 -16.76 5.83
N PRO A 102 -8.25 -17.81 5.83
CA PRO A 102 -7.49 -18.22 7.02
C PRO A 102 -6.62 -17.12 7.67
N HIS A 103 -6.11 -16.18 6.87
CA HIS A 103 -5.25 -15.07 7.34
C HIS A 103 -6.03 -13.83 7.83
N THR A 104 -7.35 -13.77 7.61
CA THR A 104 -8.26 -12.71 8.09
C THR A 104 -9.33 -13.24 9.04
N ALA A 105 -9.47 -14.56 9.17
CA ALA A 105 -10.43 -15.20 10.07
C ALA A 105 -10.22 -14.82 11.55
N SER A 106 -8.99 -14.46 11.95
CA SER A 106 -8.68 -13.91 13.27
C SER A 106 -9.03 -12.42 13.41
N LEU A 107 -9.21 -11.71 12.28
CA LEU A 107 -9.61 -10.30 12.19
C LEU A 107 -11.13 -10.14 12.11
N GLU A 108 -11.86 -11.19 11.72
CA GLU A 108 -13.31 -11.23 11.85
C GLU A 108 -13.66 -11.28 13.35
N ARG A 109 -13.72 -10.09 13.96
CA ARG A 109 -14.40 -9.94 15.22
C ARG A 109 -15.79 -10.50 15.02
N LYS A 110 -16.18 -11.45 15.85
CA LYS A 110 -17.57 -11.92 15.99
C LYS A 110 -18.44 -10.81 16.61
N VAL A 111 -18.44 -9.64 15.99
CA VAL A 111 -19.28 -8.51 16.36
C VAL A 111 -20.72 -8.95 16.09
N GLN A 112 -21.50 -9.11 17.15
CA GLN A 112 -22.89 -9.55 17.08
C GLN A 112 -23.84 -8.43 16.59
N LYS A 113 -23.30 -7.29 16.14
CA LYS A 113 -24.05 -6.13 15.66
C LYS A 113 -24.01 -6.10 14.13
N PRO A 114 -25.04 -5.53 13.48
CA PRO A 114 -25.06 -5.44 12.02
C PRO A 114 -23.94 -4.54 11.48
N ARG A 115 -23.40 -4.91 10.32
CA ARG A 115 -22.46 -4.08 9.55
C ARG A 115 -23.21 -2.87 8.97
N TRP A 116 -22.56 -1.71 8.97
CA TRP A 116 -23.05 -0.50 8.32
C TRP A 116 -22.87 -0.60 6.81
N ASP A 117 -23.92 -0.29 6.08
CA ASP A 117 -24.02 -0.46 4.62
C ASP A 117 -23.97 0.87 3.86
N GLY A 118 -23.60 1.96 4.53
CA GLY A 118 -23.52 3.29 3.93
C GLY A 118 -24.79 4.13 4.04
N ARG A 119 -25.91 3.61 4.56
CA ARG A 119 -27.14 4.40 4.71
C ARG A 119 -27.07 5.39 5.88
N PRO A 120 -27.74 6.55 5.82
CA PRO A 120 -27.89 7.42 6.98
C PRO A 120 -28.55 6.69 8.16
N ILE A 121 -28.04 6.95 9.36
CA ILE A 121 -28.46 6.38 10.64
C ILE A 121 -28.38 7.44 11.75
N PRO A 122 -29.08 8.58 11.60
CA PRO A 122 -29.04 9.66 12.58
C PRO A 122 -29.47 9.17 13.97
N GLY A 123 -28.81 9.69 15.01
CA GLY A 123 -29.06 9.30 16.40
C GLY A 123 -28.48 7.94 16.82
N LYS A 124 -27.90 7.17 15.88
CA LYS A 124 -27.19 5.91 16.20
C LYS A 124 -25.70 6.14 16.43
N THR A 125 -25.04 5.10 16.94
CA THR A 125 -23.58 5.03 17.08
C THR A 125 -22.99 4.01 16.11
N LEU A 126 -22.04 4.47 15.29
CA LEU A 126 -21.25 3.69 14.34
C LEU A 126 -19.85 3.45 14.91
N LEU A 127 -19.50 2.18 15.13
CA LEU A 127 -18.12 1.78 15.45
C LEU A 127 -17.34 1.54 14.14
N ILE A 128 -16.34 2.36 13.86
CA ILE A 128 -15.33 2.08 12.82
C ILE A 128 -14.12 1.46 13.51
N HIS A 129 -13.59 0.36 13.01
CA HIS A 129 -12.43 -0.29 13.64
C HIS A 129 -11.37 -0.68 12.61
N ASP A 130 -10.10 -0.54 13.01
CA ASP A 130 -8.95 -0.92 12.20
C ASP A 130 -8.89 -2.44 12.00
N GLU A 131 -8.40 -2.86 10.83
CA GLU A 131 -8.47 -4.26 10.42
C GLU A 131 -7.13 -4.81 9.94
N GLN A 132 -6.36 -4.02 9.19
CA GLN A 132 -5.20 -4.50 8.43
C GLN A 132 -3.87 -3.88 8.91
N GLY A 133 -2.93 -3.64 8.00
CA GLY A 133 -1.62 -3.11 8.32
C GLY A 133 -1.63 -1.60 8.64
N TYR A 134 -0.47 -1.09 9.05
CA TYR A 134 -0.35 0.33 9.38
C TYR A 134 -0.61 1.23 8.16
N GLY A 135 -0.15 0.80 6.98
CA GLY A 135 -0.35 1.50 5.71
C GLY A 135 -1.83 1.66 5.35
N ASP A 136 -2.61 0.59 5.52
CA ASP A 136 -4.05 0.60 5.28
C ASP A 136 -4.76 1.61 6.16
N THR A 137 -4.40 1.62 7.45
CA THR A 137 -4.99 2.56 8.38
C THR A 137 -4.65 4.01 8.00
N PHE A 138 -3.38 4.30 7.66
CA PHE A 138 -3.00 5.64 7.19
C PHE A 138 -3.75 6.04 5.92
N GLN A 139 -3.97 5.11 4.99
CA GLN A 139 -4.73 5.40 3.78
C GLN A 139 -6.19 5.70 4.06
N PHE A 140 -6.85 4.84 4.85
CA PHE A 140 -8.30 4.83 5.01
C PHE A 140 -8.82 5.67 6.18
N LEU A 141 -7.94 6.19 7.04
CA LEU A 141 -8.32 7.22 8.04
C LEU A 141 -9.05 8.41 7.41
N ARG A 142 -8.75 8.76 6.14
CA ARG A 142 -9.46 9.82 5.40
C ARG A 142 -10.97 9.59 5.34
N MET A 143 -11.39 8.33 5.26
CA MET A 143 -12.78 7.94 5.06
C MET A 143 -13.62 8.01 6.33
N VAL A 144 -13.01 8.15 7.51
CA VAL A 144 -13.73 8.32 8.78
C VAL A 144 -14.59 9.59 8.74
N SER A 145 -14.06 10.67 8.17
CA SER A 145 -14.81 11.92 7.98
C SER A 145 -15.99 11.75 7.02
N TRP A 146 -15.82 10.99 5.94
CA TRP A 146 -16.88 10.72 4.97
C TRP A 146 -17.97 9.84 5.58
N ALA A 147 -17.57 8.83 6.34
CA ALA A 147 -18.49 7.95 7.06
C ALA A 147 -19.33 8.74 8.08
N LYS A 148 -18.70 9.66 8.83
CA LYS A 148 -19.40 10.57 9.75
C LYS A 148 -20.45 11.41 9.02
N GLN A 149 -20.07 12.04 7.91
CA GLN A 149 -20.98 12.88 7.13
C GLN A 149 -22.16 12.09 6.55
N ARG A 150 -21.89 10.93 5.94
CA ARG A 150 -22.91 10.10 5.29
C ARG A 150 -23.82 9.39 6.27
N SER A 151 -23.27 8.86 7.36
CA SER A 151 -24.06 8.15 8.37
C SER A 151 -24.90 9.12 9.22
N GLN A 152 -24.44 10.36 9.43
CA GLN A 152 -25.03 11.28 10.42
C GLN A 152 -25.06 10.68 11.85
N ALA A 153 -24.29 9.62 12.11
CA ALA A 153 -24.20 8.94 13.38
C ALA A 153 -23.16 9.60 14.29
N ARG A 154 -23.17 9.22 15.57
CA ARG A 154 -21.97 9.32 16.41
C ARG A 154 -20.96 8.26 15.94
N VAL A 155 -19.74 8.66 15.62
CA VAL A 155 -18.66 7.78 15.17
C VAL A 155 -17.69 7.52 16.31
N VAL A 156 -17.52 6.25 16.65
CA VAL A 156 -16.43 5.78 17.52
C VAL A 156 -15.41 5.10 16.64
N LEU A 157 -14.16 5.56 16.70
CA LEU A 157 -13.06 4.96 15.97
C LEU A 157 -12.19 4.14 16.93
N GLN A 158 -12.08 2.84 16.65
CA GLN A 158 -11.15 1.96 17.34
C GLN A 158 -9.88 1.76 16.51
N ILE A 159 -8.71 1.95 17.12
CA ILE A 159 -7.43 1.95 16.42
C ILE A 159 -6.30 1.34 17.25
N ASN A 160 -5.26 0.86 16.59
CA ASN A 160 -4.00 0.47 17.22
C ASN A 160 -3.33 1.65 17.96
N LEU A 161 -2.67 1.35 19.08
CA LEU A 161 -1.91 2.31 19.88
C LEU A 161 -0.91 3.12 19.05
N ASP A 162 -0.20 2.48 18.12
CA ASP A 162 0.83 3.12 17.29
C ASP A 162 0.28 4.24 16.38
N GLN A 163 -1.04 4.28 16.21
CA GLN A 163 -1.73 5.24 15.35
C GLN A 163 -2.65 6.18 16.12
N LYS A 164 -2.72 6.04 17.44
CA LYS A 164 -3.57 6.85 18.33
C LYS A 164 -3.38 8.34 18.10
N GLY A 165 -2.13 8.80 18.06
CA GLY A 165 -1.82 10.23 17.90
C GLY A 165 -2.33 10.79 16.57
N PHE A 166 -2.19 10.03 15.48
CA PHE A 166 -2.75 10.40 14.18
C PHE A 166 -4.28 10.46 14.21
N ALA A 167 -4.94 9.46 14.81
CA ALA A 167 -6.39 9.44 14.93
C ALA A 167 -6.93 10.61 15.75
N GLN A 168 -6.25 10.98 16.85
CA GLN A 168 -6.59 12.15 17.68
C GLN A 168 -6.56 13.48 16.91
N ARG A 169 -5.68 13.59 15.91
CA ARG A 169 -5.53 14.78 15.07
C ARG A 169 -6.29 14.67 13.74
N SER A 170 -6.99 13.56 13.50
CA SER A 170 -7.81 13.35 12.31
C SER A 170 -9.25 13.79 12.53
N ALA A 171 -9.96 14.13 11.45
CA ALA A 171 -11.35 14.54 11.51
C ALA A 171 -12.33 13.35 11.38
N GLY A 172 -13.51 13.47 11.99
CA GLY A 172 -14.66 12.59 11.76
C GLY A 172 -15.02 11.66 12.92
N ALA A 173 -14.10 11.36 13.84
CA ALA A 173 -14.40 10.56 15.03
C ALA A 173 -14.87 11.45 16.20
N ASP A 174 -15.97 11.07 16.87
CA ASP A 174 -16.44 11.72 18.10
C ASP A 174 -15.83 11.09 19.36
N ALA A 175 -15.28 9.87 19.24
CA ALA A 175 -14.57 9.18 20.30
C ALA A 175 -13.53 8.22 19.73
N LEU A 176 -12.47 7.99 20.49
CA LEU A 176 -11.40 7.04 20.17
C LEU A 176 -11.32 5.95 21.23
N VAL A 177 -11.09 4.72 20.78
CA VAL A 177 -10.90 3.53 21.63
C VAL A 177 -9.66 2.79 21.13
N LEU A 178 -8.85 2.22 22.02
CA LEU A 178 -7.72 1.42 21.57
C LEU A 178 -8.14 -0.01 21.24
N ARG A 179 -7.43 -0.62 20.29
CA ARG A 179 -7.57 -2.05 20.03
C ARG A 179 -7.24 -2.83 21.31
N GLY A 180 -8.13 -3.75 21.70
CA GLY A 180 -8.04 -4.50 22.96
C GLY A 180 -8.93 -3.93 24.08
N GLU A 181 -9.36 -2.67 23.99
CA GLU A 181 -10.33 -2.09 24.90
C GLU A 181 -11.76 -2.38 24.45
N LEU A 182 -12.68 -2.46 25.41
CA LEU A 182 -14.11 -2.59 25.15
C LEU A 182 -14.64 -1.24 24.62
N PRO A 183 -15.19 -1.18 23.39
CA PRO A 183 -15.81 0.05 22.92
C PRO A 183 -17.08 0.37 23.73
N PRO A 184 -17.49 1.66 23.80
CA PRO A 184 -18.79 2.01 24.36
C PRO A 184 -19.92 1.35 23.54
N PRO A 185 -21.16 1.29 24.06
CA PRO A 185 -22.29 0.75 23.33
C PRO A 185 -22.44 1.36 21.93
N PHE A 186 -22.64 0.51 20.92
CA PHE A 186 -22.83 0.91 19.53
C PHE A 186 -23.94 0.09 18.85
N ASP A 187 -24.52 0.66 17.79
CA ASP A 187 -25.66 0.09 17.08
C ASP A 187 -25.24 -0.71 15.85
N VAL A 188 -24.27 -0.17 15.10
CA VAL A 188 -23.70 -0.77 13.89
C VAL A 188 -22.18 -0.65 13.90
N HIS A 189 -21.49 -1.49 13.14
CA HIS A 189 -20.05 -1.39 12.96
C HIS A 189 -19.63 -1.39 11.49
N CYS A 190 -18.44 -0.88 11.19
CA CYS A 190 -17.84 -0.97 9.87
C CYS A 190 -16.34 -1.20 10.04
N GLU A 191 -15.80 -2.22 9.39
CA GLU A 191 -14.36 -2.36 9.31
C GLU A 191 -13.79 -1.25 8.41
N MET A 192 -12.62 -0.70 8.75
CA MET A 192 -12.07 0.43 8.01
C MET A 192 -11.87 0.14 6.52
N MET A 193 -11.47 -1.09 6.17
CA MET A 193 -11.31 -1.54 4.79
C MET A 193 -12.63 -1.85 4.07
N SER A 194 -13.77 -1.82 4.78
CA SER A 194 -15.12 -1.93 4.21
C SER A 194 -15.73 -0.55 3.92
N LEU A 195 -15.12 0.54 4.40
CA LEU A 195 -15.59 1.90 4.13
C LEU A 195 -15.67 2.23 2.63
N PRO A 196 -14.70 1.87 1.77
CA PRO A 196 -14.82 2.11 0.32
C PRO A 196 -16.10 1.53 -0.27
N MET A 197 -16.43 0.29 0.08
CA MET A 197 -17.64 -0.37 -0.36
C MET A 197 -18.90 0.32 0.18
N ALA A 198 -18.97 0.56 1.50
CA ALA A 198 -20.13 1.20 2.13
C ALA A 198 -20.38 2.61 1.57
N MET A 199 -19.32 3.32 1.19
CA MET A 199 -19.42 4.66 0.61
C MET A 199 -19.72 4.64 -0.90
N GLY A 200 -19.60 3.49 -1.57
CA GLY A 200 -19.68 3.39 -3.03
C GLY A 200 -18.52 4.10 -3.73
N LEU A 201 -17.32 4.02 -3.15
CA LEU A 201 -16.13 4.73 -3.64
C LEU A 201 -15.80 4.32 -5.09
N THR A 202 -15.74 5.30 -5.97
CA THR A 202 -15.28 5.18 -7.35
C THR A 202 -13.92 5.85 -7.53
N LEU A 203 -13.26 5.59 -8.67
CA LEU A 203 -11.97 6.21 -8.97
C LEU A 203 -12.06 7.75 -9.07
N SER A 204 -13.19 8.28 -9.53
CA SER A 204 -13.43 9.74 -9.65
C SER A 204 -13.58 10.46 -8.32
N ASP A 205 -13.83 9.75 -7.22
CA ASP A 205 -13.94 10.34 -5.88
C ASP A 205 -12.56 10.63 -5.26
N LEU A 206 -11.50 10.09 -5.85
CA LEU A 206 -10.12 10.24 -5.38
C LEU A 206 -9.46 11.49 -5.97
N PRO A 207 -8.54 12.15 -5.22
CA PRO A 207 -7.97 11.73 -3.93
C PRO A 207 -8.82 12.08 -2.70
N GLY A 208 -9.89 12.88 -2.86
CA GLY A 208 -10.55 13.53 -1.74
C GLY A 208 -9.68 14.60 -1.07
N ALA A 209 -9.90 14.86 0.22
CA ALA A 209 -9.10 15.84 0.97
C ALA A 209 -7.67 15.34 1.22
N CYS A 210 -6.68 16.17 0.88
CA CYS A 210 -5.26 15.96 1.17
C CYS A 210 -4.59 17.30 1.50
N PRO A 211 -3.69 17.36 2.51
CA PRO A 211 -3.40 16.32 3.48
C PRO A 211 -4.57 16.10 4.46
N TYR A 212 -4.63 14.92 5.06
CA TYR A 212 -5.64 14.58 6.08
C TYR A 212 -5.02 14.04 7.38
N LEU A 213 -3.70 13.87 7.43
CA LEU A 213 -2.93 13.65 8.65
C LEU A 213 -1.93 14.79 8.85
N SER A 214 -1.47 14.95 10.10
CA SER A 214 -0.44 15.91 10.48
C SER A 214 0.58 15.29 11.44
N ALA A 215 1.83 15.72 11.33
CA ALA A 215 2.89 15.32 12.25
C ALA A 215 2.79 16.09 13.57
N GLU A 216 3.16 15.44 14.68
CA GLU A 216 3.18 16.08 16.00
C GLU A 216 4.17 17.27 16.06
N PRO A 217 3.73 18.50 16.38
CA PRO A 217 4.57 19.70 16.32
C PRO A 217 5.84 19.62 17.21
N ALA A 218 5.74 19.00 18.38
CA ALA A 218 6.86 18.84 19.30
C ALA A 218 7.96 17.94 18.70
N ARG A 219 7.57 16.85 18.04
CA ARG A 219 8.49 15.94 17.33
C ARG A 219 9.11 16.61 16.12
N VAL A 220 8.34 17.36 15.34
CA VAL A 220 8.88 18.16 14.23
C VAL A 220 9.96 19.12 14.73
N LYS A 221 9.76 19.80 15.86
CA LYS A 221 10.78 20.69 16.45
C LYS A 221 12.03 19.93 16.93
N ARG A 222 11.88 18.71 17.46
CA ARG A 222 13.00 17.84 17.85
C ARG A 222 13.81 17.43 16.61
N TRP A 223 13.15 16.85 15.61
CA TRP A 223 13.80 16.38 14.39
C TRP A 223 14.40 17.51 13.56
N ARG A 224 13.76 18.68 13.51
CA ARG A 224 14.34 19.85 12.83
C ARG A 224 15.69 20.23 13.41
N ARG A 225 15.86 20.18 14.74
CA ARG A 225 17.15 20.42 15.40
C ARG A 225 18.17 19.33 15.06
N ARG A 226 17.74 18.06 15.09
CA ARG A 226 18.59 16.90 14.78
C ARG A 226 19.13 16.90 13.34
N LEU A 227 18.31 17.38 12.40
CA LEU A 227 18.62 17.40 10.96
C LEU A 227 19.19 18.74 10.47
N ALA A 228 19.25 19.77 11.31
CA ALA A 228 19.59 21.15 10.91
C ALA A 228 20.96 21.30 10.22
N ARG A 229 21.93 20.44 10.56
CA ARG A 229 23.31 20.51 10.04
C ARG A 229 23.54 19.60 8.82
N LEU A 230 22.53 18.84 8.41
CA LEU A 230 22.66 17.93 7.27
C LEU A 230 22.49 18.71 5.96
N PRO A 231 23.37 18.50 4.96
CA PRO A 231 23.24 19.19 3.69
C PRO A 231 22.02 18.67 2.93
N ARG A 232 21.27 19.59 2.32
CA ARG A 232 20.11 19.29 1.49
C ARG A 232 20.52 18.92 0.05
N PRO A 233 19.66 18.20 -0.70
CA PRO A 233 18.38 17.63 -0.28
C PRO A 233 18.49 16.50 0.75
N LEU A 234 17.50 16.46 1.66
CA LEU A 234 17.26 15.35 2.57
C LEU A 234 16.26 14.38 1.94
N VAL A 235 16.70 13.16 1.65
CA VAL A 235 15.89 12.12 1.01
C VAL A 235 15.67 10.98 1.98
N GLY A 236 14.43 10.78 2.43
CA GLY A 236 14.08 9.58 3.20
C GLY A 236 14.22 8.34 2.32
N LEU A 237 14.76 7.24 2.86
CA LEU A 237 14.97 6.00 2.11
C LEU A 237 14.43 4.78 2.89
N VAL A 238 13.62 3.97 2.21
CA VAL A 238 13.08 2.69 2.69
C VAL A 238 13.14 1.68 1.55
N TRP A 239 13.78 0.53 1.74
CA TRP A 239 14.08 -0.41 0.65
C TRP A 239 13.45 -1.78 0.83
N ALA A 240 12.95 -2.10 2.02
CA ALA A 240 12.27 -3.37 2.30
C ALA A 240 11.03 -3.17 3.17
N GLY A 241 10.01 -3.99 2.93
CA GLY A 241 8.86 -4.10 3.81
C GLY A 241 9.10 -5.04 4.99
N ARG A 242 8.01 -5.55 5.55
CA ARG A 242 8.04 -6.48 6.69
C ARG A 242 8.20 -7.91 6.17
N PRO A 243 9.22 -8.69 6.60
CA PRO A 243 9.44 -10.05 6.10
C PRO A 243 8.28 -11.02 6.32
N THR A 244 7.43 -10.78 7.33
CA THR A 244 6.23 -11.61 7.59
C THR A 244 5.05 -11.30 6.67
N HIS A 245 5.18 -10.33 5.77
CA HIS A 245 4.14 -9.99 4.80
C HIS A 245 4.22 -10.94 3.59
N LEU A 246 3.09 -11.50 3.17
CA LEU A 246 3.04 -12.54 2.12
C LEU A 246 3.72 -12.12 0.82
N ASN A 247 3.56 -10.87 0.41
CA ASN A 247 4.14 -10.33 -0.83
C ASN A 247 5.49 -9.62 -0.66
N ASP A 248 6.16 -9.75 0.50
CA ASP A 248 7.34 -8.92 0.79
C ASP A 248 8.52 -9.17 -0.17
N ALA A 249 8.79 -10.44 -0.48
CA ALA A 249 9.89 -10.84 -1.36
C ALA A 249 9.76 -10.24 -2.77
N ALA A 250 8.53 -10.00 -3.25
CA ALA A 250 8.29 -9.45 -4.57
C ALA A 250 8.44 -7.92 -4.61
N ARG A 251 8.31 -7.22 -3.48
CA ARG A 251 8.29 -5.75 -3.42
C ARG A 251 9.50 -5.13 -2.72
N SER A 252 10.29 -5.91 -2.01
CA SER A 252 11.49 -5.47 -1.29
C SER A 252 12.73 -5.59 -2.19
N VAL A 253 13.71 -4.71 -1.96
CA VAL A 253 15.05 -4.77 -2.58
C VAL A 253 16.13 -4.73 -1.52
N THR A 254 17.37 -5.06 -1.88
CA THR A 254 18.53 -4.78 -1.03
C THR A 254 18.95 -3.31 -1.19
N LEU A 255 19.61 -2.75 -0.18
CA LEU A 255 20.20 -1.42 -0.30
C LEU A 255 21.23 -1.35 -1.45
N ASP A 256 21.95 -2.44 -1.72
CA ASP A 256 22.87 -2.54 -2.86
C ASP A 256 22.17 -2.43 -4.22
N THR A 257 20.93 -2.91 -4.33
CA THR A 257 20.13 -2.73 -5.55
C THR A 257 19.90 -1.24 -5.83
N LEU A 258 19.88 -0.41 -4.79
CA LEU A 258 19.74 1.05 -4.87
C LEU A 258 21.07 1.80 -5.02
N ALA A 259 22.19 1.11 -5.23
CA ALA A 259 23.50 1.72 -5.43
C ALA A 259 23.53 2.84 -6.49
N PRO A 260 22.80 2.77 -7.63
CA PRO A 260 22.75 3.87 -8.60
C PRO A 260 22.22 5.20 -8.05
N LEU A 261 21.51 5.20 -6.91
CA LEU A 261 21.09 6.43 -6.23
C LEU A 261 22.26 7.13 -5.51
N GLY A 262 23.36 6.40 -5.28
CA GLY A 262 24.57 6.91 -4.64
C GLY A 262 25.24 7.98 -5.49
N MET A 263 25.00 9.25 -5.16
CA MET A 263 25.59 10.39 -5.85
C MET A 263 25.97 11.50 -4.87
N PRO A 264 27.01 12.30 -5.18
CA PRO A 264 27.37 13.46 -4.37
C PRO A 264 26.23 14.48 -4.31
N GLY A 265 26.11 15.16 -3.16
CA GLY A 265 25.17 16.26 -2.99
C GLY A 265 23.76 15.85 -2.57
N VAL A 266 23.51 14.59 -2.24
CA VAL A 266 22.25 14.13 -1.62
C VAL A 266 22.57 13.53 -0.24
N THR A 267 21.75 13.84 0.77
CA THR A 267 21.80 13.18 2.07
C THR A 267 20.61 12.25 2.21
N PHE A 268 20.87 10.94 2.27
CA PHE A 268 19.83 9.94 2.51
C PHE A 268 19.60 9.78 4.01
N LEU A 269 18.34 9.76 4.44
CA LEU A 269 17.95 9.44 5.81
C LEU A 269 17.41 8.01 5.82
N ALA A 270 18.07 7.10 6.52
CA ALA A 270 17.59 5.72 6.64
C ALA A 270 16.33 5.70 7.52
N LEU A 271 15.16 5.51 6.90
CA LEU A 271 13.88 5.31 7.58
C LEU A 271 13.47 3.83 7.63
N GLN A 272 14.30 2.95 7.07
CA GLN A 272 14.13 1.50 7.13
C GLN A 272 14.08 1.02 8.59
N LYS A 273 13.15 0.11 8.86
CA LYS A 273 13.05 -0.61 10.13
C LYS A 273 13.10 -2.12 9.91
N GLY A 274 13.46 -2.85 10.95
CA GLY A 274 13.55 -4.31 10.92
C GLY A 274 14.89 -4.81 10.39
N PRO A 275 15.02 -6.11 10.06
CA PRO A 275 16.32 -6.73 9.76
C PRO A 275 17.12 -6.05 8.63
N ALA A 276 16.43 -5.51 7.63
CA ALA A 276 17.06 -4.81 6.50
C ALA A 276 17.78 -3.51 6.91
N GLU A 277 17.44 -2.92 8.06
CA GLU A 277 18.08 -1.72 8.59
C GLU A 277 19.61 -1.87 8.77
N ALA A 278 20.07 -3.09 9.08
CA ALA A 278 21.49 -3.40 9.23
C ALA A 278 22.32 -3.09 7.97
N GLN A 279 21.71 -3.13 6.77
CA GLN A 279 22.39 -2.82 5.51
C GLN A 279 22.89 -1.37 5.45
N ALA A 280 22.26 -0.44 6.19
CA ALA A 280 22.70 0.95 6.25
C ALA A 280 24.05 1.15 6.96
N ALA A 281 24.57 0.13 7.66
CA ALA A 281 25.90 0.19 8.26
C ALA A 281 27.02 0.17 7.21
N THR A 282 26.76 -0.40 6.03
CA THR A 282 27.70 -0.52 4.91
C THR A 282 27.01 -0.07 3.63
N PRO A 283 26.72 1.25 3.46
CA PRO A 283 26.02 1.74 2.29
C PRO A 283 26.83 1.57 1.01
N PRO A 284 26.17 1.51 -0.16
CA PRO A 284 26.86 1.48 -1.44
C PRO A 284 27.76 2.71 -1.67
N PRO A 285 28.83 2.58 -2.49
CA PRO A 285 29.71 3.70 -2.82
C PRO A 285 28.94 4.94 -3.31
N GLY A 286 29.34 6.12 -2.86
CA GLY A 286 28.70 7.39 -3.23
C GLY A 286 27.39 7.71 -2.50
N MET A 287 26.80 6.76 -1.76
CA MET A 287 25.59 6.99 -0.99
C MET A 287 25.91 7.49 0.43
N ARG A 288 25.72 8.79 0.67
CA ARG A 288 25.77 9.35 2.02
C ARG A 288 24.46 9.03 2.76
N ILE A 289 24.49 8.08 3.68
CA ILE A 289 23.34 7.71 4.51
C ILE A 289 23.52 8.13 5.96
N GLU A 290 22.52 8.82 6.52
CA GLU A 290 22.42 9.14 7.93
C GLU A 290 21.50 8.11 8.59
N ARG A 291 22.07 7.31 9.50
CA ARG A 291 21.35 6.25 10.21
C ARG A 291 20.55 6.87 11.35
N LEU A 292 19.22 6.88 11.20
CA LEU A 292 18.30 7.41 12.22
C LEU A 292 17.57 6.32 13.01
N GLY A 293 17.79 5.06 12.65
CA GLY A 293 17.03 3.92 13.13
C GLY A 293 16.85 3.85 14.65
N ASP A 294 17.94 3.88 15.42
CA ASP A 294 17.87 3.84 16.89
C ASP A 294 17.19 5.07 17.52
N GLU A 295 17.15 6.20 16.80
CA GLU A 295 16.55 7.45 17.27
C GLU A 295 15.04 7.55 16.96
N ILE A 296 14.54 6.78 15.99
CA ILE A 296 13.11 6.74 15.58
C ILE A 296 12.37 5.77 16.50
N ALA A 297 11.54 6.30 17.39
CA ALA A 297 10.77 5.47 18.32
C ALA A 297 9.54 4.81 17.66
N ASP A 298 8.84 5.54 16.80
CA ASP A 298 7.53 5.16 16.27
C ASP A 298 7.19 5.89 14.94
N PHE A 299 5.95 5.73 14.48
CA PHE A 299 5.47 6.41 13.27
C PHE A 299 5.30 7.92 13.46
N GLU A 300 5.16 8.42 14.68
CA GLU A 300 5.09 9.87 14.95
C GLU A 300 6.45 10.53 14.69
N ASP A 301 7.55 9.86 15.06
CA ASP A 301 8.90 10.29 14.64
C ASP A 301 9.06 10.21 13.13
N THR A 302 8.60 9.13 12.51
CA THR A 302 8.63 8.96 11.04
C THR A 302 7.89 10.12 10.34
N ALA A 303 6.68 10.46 10.79
CA ALA A 303 5.88 11.57 10.25
C ALA A 303 6.58 12.92 10.40
N ALA A 304 7.21 13.15 11.56
CA ALA A 304 7.97 14.36 11.83
C ALA A 304 9.19 14.49 10.90
N ILE A 305 9.92 13.40 10.64
CA ILE A 305 11.04 13.38 9.69
C ILE A 305 10.54 13.63 8.26
N LEU A 306 9.49 12.93 7.81
CA LEU A 306 8.89 13.11 6.48
C LEU A 306 8.40 14.55 6.23
N SER A 307 8.00 15.26 7.28
CA SER A 307 7.62 16.68 7.19
C SER A 307 8.82 17.61 6.96
N LEU A 308 10.04 17.13 7.15
CA LEU A 308 11.29 17.88 7.03
C LEU A 308 12.15 17.44 5.83
N THR A 309 11.86 16.27 5.24
CA THR A 309 12.50 15.77 4.03
C THR A 309 12.02 16.52 2.79
N ASP A 310 12.89 16.56 1.77
CA ASP A 310 12.56 17.06 0.43
C ASP A 310 11.79 16.01 -0.38
N LEU A 311 12.13 14.74 -0.16
CA LEU A 311 11.57 13.60 -0.88
C LEU A 311 11.66 12.34 -0.01
N LEU A 312 10.70 11.44 -0.14
CA LEU A 312 10.83 10.04 0.27
C LEU A 312 11.02 9.18 -0.99
N ILE A 313 12.00 8.27 -1.00
CA ILE A 313 12.08 7.18 -1.98
C ILE A 313 11.85 5.89 -1.21
N SER A 314 10.84 5.12 -1.62
CA SER A 314 10.43 3.94 -0.86
C SER A 314 9.89 2.84 -1.75
N VAL A 315 10.13 1.59 -1.38
CA VAL A 315 9.28 0.47 -1.84
C VAL A 315 7.85 0.60 -1.26
N ASP A 316 6.90 -0.14 -1.82
CA ASP A 316 5.51 -0.14 -1.37
C ASP A 316 5.36 -0.61 0.09
N SER A 317 5.25 0.33 1.02
CA SER A 317 5.24 0.11 2.47
C SER A 317 4.55 1.25 3.23
N SER A 318 4.31 1.07 4.53
CA SER A 318 3.57 2.05 5.35
C SER A 318 4.11 3.49 5.32
N PRO A 319 5.43 3.76 5.27
CA PRO A 319 5.97 5.11 5.08
C PRO A 319 5.47 5.83 3.83
N VAL A 320 5.17 5.12 2.73
CA VAL A 320 4.60 5.70 1.51
C VAL A 320 3.22 6.28 1.78
N HIS A 321 2.34 5.49 2.40
CA HIS A 321 0.99 5.93 2.74
C HIS A 321 1.00 7.06 3.77
N LEU A 322 1.93 7.02 4.74
CA LEU A 322 2.11 8.10 5.70
C LEU A 322 2.57 9.40 5.01
N ALA A 323 3.55 9.33 4.10
CA ALA A 323 3.98 10.49 3.32
C ALA A 323 2.84 11.07 2.48
N GLY A 324 2.08 10.22 1.79
CA GLY A 324 0.92 10.63 1.01
C GLY A 324 -0.19 11.27 1.87
N ALA A 325 -0.46 10.72 3.04
CA ALA A 325 -1.45 11.26 3.98
C ALA A 325 -1.06 12.63 4.56
N LEU A 326 0.25 12.87 4.71
CA LEU A 326 0.85 14.14 5.12
C LEU A 326 1.03 15.13 3.95
N GLY A 327 0.70 14.74 2.71
CA GLY A 327 0.89 15.57 1.51
C GLY A 327 2.37 15.84 1.20
N ARG A 328 3.27 14.91 1.56
CA ARG A 328 4.71 15.05 1.33
C ARG A 328 5.12 14.39 0.01
N PRO A 329 6.09 14.96 -0.73
CA PRO A 329 6.61 14.33 -1.95
C PRO A 329 7.19 12.95 -1.66
N ALA A 330 6.76 11.95 -2.42
CA ALA A 330 7.32 10.61 -2.33
C ALA A 330 7.35 9.89 -3.68
N TRP A 331 8.40 9.14 -3.93
CA TRP A 331 8.56 8.25 -5.07
C TRP A 331 8.46 6.81 -4.61
N VAL A 332 7.55 6.07 -5.24
CA VAL A 332 7.28 4.67 -4.92
C VAL A 332 7.92 3.79 -5.97
N VAL A 333 8.84 2.93 -5.52
CA VAL A 333 9.50 1.94 -6.38
C VAL A 333 8.70 0.65 -6.29
N LEU A 334 8.01 0.32 -7.39
CA LEU A 334 7.01 -0.73 -7.46
C LEU A 334 7.53 -1.96 -8.23
N PRO A 335 7.13 -3.17 -7.82
CA PRO A 335 7.39 -4.38 -8.59
C PRO A 335 6.58 -4.41 -9.89
N PHE A 336 6.90 -5.38 -10.74
CA PHE A 336 6.27 -5.54 -12.06
C PHE A 336 4.74 -5.66 -11.97
N VAL A 337 4.25 -6.49 -11.04
CA VAL A 337 2.82 -6.56 -10.68
C VAL A 337 2.65 -5.87 -9.31
N PRO A 338 2.12 -4.65 -9.26
CA PRO A 338 2.01 -3.88 -8.02
C PRO A 338 0.82 -4.33 -7.16
N ASP A 339 0.71 -3.79 -5.94
CA ASP A 339 -0.55 -3.80 -5.20
C ASP A 339 -1.63 -3.01 -5.94
N TRP A 340 -2.89 -3.43 -5.78
CA TRP A 340 -4.04 -2.88 -6.50
C TRP A 340 -4.20 -1.36 -6.30
N ARG A 341 -3.72 -0.79 -5.18
CA ARG A 341 -3.79 0.65 -4.90
C ARG A 341 -3.08 1.50 -5.94
N TRP A 342 -2.06 0.93 -6.58
CA TRP A 342 -1.22 1.67 -7.51
C TRP A 342 -1.71 1.59 -8.95
N LEU A 343 -2.74 0.79 -9.25
CA LEU A 343 -3.24 0.53 -10.60
C LEU A 343 -2.12 0.07 -11.57
N LEU A 344 -2.44 0.03 -12.86
CA LEU A 344 -1.52 -0.30 -13.95
C LEU A 344 -1.17 0.93 -14.79
N GLU A 345 -0.04 0.86 -15.49
CA GLU A 345 0.34 1.77 -16.60
C GLU A 345 0.27 3.28 -16.32
N ARG A 346 0.63 3.69 -15.10
CA ARG A 346 0.67 5.11 -14.72
C ARG A 346 1.82 5.47 -13.79
N GLU A 347 2.35 6.69 -13.92
CA GLU A 347 3.40 7.24 -13.05
C GLU A 347 2.85 8.10 -11.89
N ASP A 348 1.56 8.37 -11.86
CA ASP A 348 0.87 9.06 -10.77
C ASP A 348 -0.03 8.08 -9.99
N THR A 349 -0.67 8.53 -8.92
CA THR A 349 -1.62 7.71 -8.15
C THR A 349 -2.88 8.51 -7.85
N PRO A 350 -4.08 7.90 -8.01
CA PRO A 350 -5.33 8.58 -7.66
C PRO A 350 -5.41 8.88 -6.16
N TRP A 351 -4.71 8.12 -5.32
CA TRP A 351 -4.82 8.22 -3.86
C TRP A 351 -4.04 9.39 -3.26
N TYR A 352 -2.92 9.76 -3.86
CA TYR A 352 -1.95 10.68 -3.26
C TYR A 352 -1.31 11.58 -4.33
N PRO A 353 -1.82 12.81 -4.51
CA PRO A 353 -1.31 13.72 -5.55
C PRO A 353 0.17 14.08 -5.41
N SER A 354 0.74 13.95 -4.21
CA SER A 354 2.15 14.22 -3.94
C SER A 354 3.10 13.06 -4.30
N LEU A 355 2.57 11.94 -4.79
CA LEU A 355 3.35 10.74 -5.08
C LEU A 355 3.60 10.55 -6.57
N ARG A 356 4.79 10.02 -6.89
CA ARG A 356 5.15 9.52 -8.22
C ARG A 356 5.52 8.05 -8.14
N LEU A 357 5.15 7.27 -9.15
CA LEU A 357 5.36 5.83 -9.21
C LEU A 357 6.43 5.50 -10.24
N PHE A 358 7.34 4.61 -9.87
CA PHE A 358 8.38 4.04 -10.72
C PHE A 358 8.23 2.53 -10.67
N ARG A 359 8.02 1.88 -11.82
CA ARG A 359 7.65 0.46 -11.88
C ARG A 359 8.75 -0.35 -12.55
N GLN A 360 8.96 -1.59 -12.12
CA GLN A 360 9.76 -2.53 -12.90
C GLN A 360 9.15 -2.73 -14.29
N ASP A 361 10.01 -2.77 -15.32
CA ASP A 361 9.59 -3.10 -16.69
C ASP A 361 9.54 -4.62 -16.92
N ARG A 362 10.34 -5.37 -16.15
CA ARG A 362 10.42 -6.83 -16.20
C ARG A 362 10.45 -7.39 -14.79
N ARG A 363 9.67 -8.44 -14.55
CA ARG A 363 9.59 -9.14 -13.26
C ARG A 363 10.98 -9.53 -12.75
N GLY A 364 11.26 -9.13 -11.51
CA GLY A 364 12.50 -9.46 -10.82
C GLY A 364 13.72 -8.61 -11.23
N ASP A 365 13.59 -7.77 -12.26
CA ASP A 365 14.66 -6.89 -12.71
C ASP A 365 14.42 -5.46 -12.23
N TRP A 366 15.15 -5.07 -11.19
CA TRP A 366 15.07 -3.73 -10.61
C TRP A 366 16.01 -2.71 -11.28
N SER A 367 16.91 -3.13 -12.17
CA SER A 367 17.99 -2.28 -12.68
C SER A 367 17.45 -1.06 -13.46
N GLY A 368 16.50 -1.28 -14.35
CA GLY A 368 15.88 -0.24 -15.18
C GLY A 368 15.13 0.80 -14.35
N VAL A 369 14.29 0.33 -13.42
CA VAL A 369 13.51 1.24 -12.56
C VAL A 369 14.40 2.05 -11.63
N VAL A 370 15.42 1.45 -11.03
CA VAL A 370 16.36 2.17 -10.15
C VAL A 370 17.17 3.20 -10.94
N THR A 371 17.56 2.89 -12.17
CA THR A 371 18.25 3.85 -13.06
C THR A 371 17.38 5.06 -13.36
N ARG A 372 16.08 4.87 -13.61
CA ARG A 372 15.13 5.98 -13.81
C ARG A 372 14.95 6.82 -12.54
N VAL A 373 14.87 6.18 -11.38
CA VAL A 373 14.81 6.88 -10.08
C VAL A 373 16.09 7.71 -9.85
N ALA A 374 17.27 7.15 -10.14
CA ALA A 374 18.54 7.86 -10.02
C ALA A 374 18.61 9.09 -10.93
N SER A 375 18.20 8.93 -12.19
CA SER A 375 18.14 10.03 -13.16
C SER A 375 17.20 11.15 -12.71
N ALA A 376 16.00 10.80 -12.24
CA ALA A 376 15.06 11.77 -11.68
C ALA A 376 15.63 12.46 -10.43
N LEU A 377 16.31 11.72 -9.55
CA LEU A 377 16.89 12.25 -8.31
C LEU A 377 18.01 13.27 -8.59
N ALA A 378 18.80 13.05 -9.65
CA ALA A 378 19.80 14.02 -10.09
C ALA A 378 19.15 15.37 -10.44
N GLY A 379 17.98 15.36 -11.09
CA GLY A 379 17.19 16.58 -11.35
C GLY A 379 16.79 17.31 -10.06
N VAL A 380 16.25 16.59 -9.07
CA VAL A 380 15.88 17.17 -7.76
C VAL A 380 17.10 17.75 -7.04
N ARG A 381 18.25 17.08 -7.10
CA ARG A 381 19.51 17.58 -6.53
C ARG A 381 19.92 18.89 -7.18
N ASP A 382 19.83 18.98 -8.51
CA ASP A 382 20.30 20.14 -9.26
C ASP A 382 19.37 21.35 -9.07
N GLU A 383 18.05 21.15 -9.04
CA GLU A 383 17.05 22.18 -8.67
C GLU A 383 17.31 22.75 -7.26
N ARG A 384 17.72 21.90 -6.30
CA ARG A 384 18.03 22.33 -4.93
C ARG A 384 19.39 23.02 -4.78
N ARG A 385 20.29 22.84 -5.76
CA ARG A 385 21.59 23.52 -5.81
C ARG A 385 21.52 24.90 -6.45
N ASP A 386 20.54 25.15 -7.31
CA ASP A 386 20.34 26.44 -7.98
C ASP A 386 19.01 27.12 -7.59
N PRO A 387 18.98 27.86 -6.45
CA PRO A 387 17.79 28.58 -6.00
C PRO A 387 17.38 29.76 -6.90
N LEU A 388 18.11 30.08 -7.98
CA LEU A 388 17.82 31.21 -8.87
C LEU A 388 16.97 30.84 -10.09
N SER A 389 16.71 29.55 -10.34
CA SER A 389 15.90 29.10 -11.50
C SER A 389 14.38 29.26 -11.34
N ASP A 390 13.89 29.49 -10.11
CA ASP A 390 12.46 29.57 -9.77
C ASP A 390 11.82 30.97 -9.99
N ARG A 391 12.48 31.85 -10.78
CA ARG A 391 12.02 33.23 -11.08
C ARG A 391 11.62 33.49 -12.54
N ALA A 392 11.25 32.46 -13.29
CA ALA A 392 10.62 32.66 -14.60
C ALA A 392 9.10 32.40 -14.52
N PRO A 393 8.24 33.42 -14.62
CA PRO A 393 6.81 33.17 -14.80
C PRO A 393 6.62 32.45 -16.14
N ARG A 394 5.97 31.30 -16.13
CA ARG A 394 5.41 30.69 -17.34
C ARG A 394 4.41 31.68 -17.92
N ARG A 395 4.85 32.51 -18.87
CA ARG A 395 3.97 33.34 -19.69
C ARG A 395 3.17 32.40 -20.57
N GLY A 396 1.85 32.52 -20.48
CA GLY A 396 0.92 31.81 -21.34
C GLY A 396 1.07 32.23 -22.80
N VAL A 397 0.84 31.26 -23.67
CA VAL A 397 0.13 31.40 -24.95
C VAL A 397 -0.80 30.21 -25.04
#